data_AF-A0A8H7PDR7-F1
#
_entry.id   AF-A0A8H7PDR7-F1
#
_cell.length_a   1.000
_cell.length_b   1.000
_cell.length_c   1.000
_cell.angle_alpha   90.00
_cell.angle_beta   90.00
_cell.angle_gamma   90.00
#
_symmetry.space_group_name_H-M   'P 1'
#
loop_
_entity.id
_entity.type
_entity.pdbx_description
1 polymer ?
#
loop_
_entity_poly.entity_id
_entity_poly.type
_entity_poly.pdbx_seq_one_letter_code
_entity_poly.pdbx_strand_id
1 'polypeptide(L)'
;MSGARDQLLGVLYQAASQEPEKLKNAQQQLKQWETSPDFYSTLQDIFYDISLPVNVRFVSGLYLKNGIDAYWRKTAKNSIRPEERSQIRSRLLTSLNEENKQVNVDFDNTA
;
A
#
# COMPACT_ATOMS: atom_id res chain seq x y z
N MET A 1 4.93 8.93 -20.19
CA MET A 1 5.14 9.62 -18.90
C MET A 1 4.96 8.58 -17.82
N SER A 2 6.01 8.24 -17.08
CA SER A 2 5.93 7.23 -16.01
C SER A 2 4.90 7.70 -14.98
N GLY A 3 3.91 6.86 -14.67
CA GLY A 3 2.85 7.24 -13.73
C GLY A 3 3.39 7.37 -12.30
N ALA A 4 2.64 8.02 -11.42
CA ALA A 4 2.99 8.11 -9.98
C ALA A 4 3.21 6.71 -9.36
N ARG A 5 2.44 5.72 -9.82
CA ARG A 5 2.61 4.30 -9.46
C ARG A 5 3.97 3.74 -9.88
N ASP A 6 4.41 3.99 -11.11
CA ASP A 6 5.68 3.47 -11.62
C ASP A 6 6.88 4.08 -10.89
N GLN A 7 6.77 5.37 -10.54
CA GLN A 7 7.76 6.05 -9.72
C GLN A 7 7.82 5.46 -8.30
N LEU A 8 6.66 5.23 -7.68
CA LEU A 8 6.57 4.61 -6.36
C LEU A 8 7.13 3.18 -6.36
N LEU A 9 6.81 2.40 -7.37
CA LEU A 9 7.37 1.06 -7.56
C LEU A 9 8.90 1.11 -7.64
N GLY A 10 9.46 1.98 -8.48
CA GLY A 10 10.91 2.14 -8.60
C GLY A 10 11.59 2.46 -7.27
N VAL A 11 10.97 3.31 -6.45
CA VAL A 11 11.47 3.65 -5.10
C VAL A 11 11.32 2.48 -4.13
N LEU A 12 10.20 1.74 -4.18
CA LEU A 12 10.00 0.55 -3.35
C LEU A 12 10.98 -0.57 -3.69
N TYR A 13 11.35 -0.73 -4.97
CA TYR A 13 12.43 -1.65 -5.37
C TYR A 13 13.77 -1.27 -4.74
N GLN A 14 14.09 0.02 -4.69
CA GLN A 14 15.29 0.52 -4.02
C GLN A 14 15.22 0.32 -2.49
N ALA A 15 14.06 0.56 -1.88
CA ALA A 15 13.84 0.32 -0.45
C ALA A 15 13.84 -1.18 -0.09
N ALA A 16 13.52 -2.06 -1.03
CA ALA A 16 13.61 -3.50 -0.87
C ALA A 16 15.01 -4.07 -1.23
N SER A 17 15.95 -3.22 -1.66
CA SER A 17 17.31 -3.63 -1.99
C SER A 17 18.19 -3.73 -0.74
N GLN A 18 19.28 -4.51 -0.84
CA GLN A 18 20.26 -4.66 0.25
C GLN A 18 21.33 -3.55 0.25
N GLU A 19 21.25 -2.59 -0.68
CA GLU A 19 22.23 -1.50 -0.81
C GLU A 19 21.87 -0.34 0.14
N PRO A 20 22.70 -0.02 1.14
CA PRO A 20 22.37 0.98 2.16
C PRO A 20 22.13 2.39 1.60
N GLU A 21 22.86 2.78 0.56
CA GLU A 21 22.69 4.09 -0.07
C GLU A 21 21.35 4.21 -0.80
N LYS A 22 20.95 3.17 -1.55
CA LYS A 22 19.66 3.11 -2.23
C LYS A 22 18.51 3.10 -1.24
N LEU A 23 18.63 2.33 -0.15
CA LEU A 23 17.65 2.30 0.92
C LEU A 23 17.45 3.68 1.56
N LYS A 24 18.55 4.37 1.90
CA LYS A 24 18.50 5.70 2.52
C LYS A 24 17.85 6.74 1.60
N ASN A 25 18.20 6.73 0.32
CA ASN A 25 17.59 7.63 -0.67
C ASN A 25 16.11 7.33 -0.85
N ALA A 26 15.74 6.05 -0.96
CA ALA A 26 14.34 5.63 -1.09
C ALA A 26 13.51 6.04 0.14
N GLN A 27 14.05 5.86 1.35
CA GLN A 27 13.41 6.30 2.60
C GLN A 27 13.14 7.80 2.63
N GLN A 28 14.11 8.61 2.21
CA GLN A 28 13.94 10.06 2.15
C GLN A 28 12.85 10.46 1.15
N GLN A 29 12.81 9.79 0.00
CA GLN A 29 11.81 10.07 -1.03
C GLN A 29 10.40 9.65 -0.58
N LEU A 30 10.26 8.46 0.01
CA LEU A 30 9.00 7.99 0.59
C LEU A 30 8.48 8.95 1.65
N LYS A 31 9.36 9.46 2.53
CA LYS A 31 8.99 10.44 3.56
C LYS A 31 8.44 11.75 2.99
N GLN A 32 8.94 12.20 1.84
CA GLN A 32 8.41 13.39 1.18
C GLN A 32 7.01 13.14 0.61
N TRP A 33 6.78 11.93 0.10
CA TRP A 33 5.50 11.53 -0.49
C TRP A 33 4.41 11.16 0.53
N GLU A 34 4.75 10.94 1.80
CA GLU A 34 3.77 10.74 2.88
C GLU A 34 2.70 11.85 3.01
N THR A 35 3.00 13.04 2.46
CA THR A 35 2.09 14.21 2.45
C THR A 35 1.40 14.42 1.10
N SER A 36 1.77 13.65 0.08
CA SER A 36 1.18 13.75 -1.25
C SER A 36 -0.18 13.05 -1.30
N PRO A 37 -1.15 13.62 -2.02
CA PRO A 37 -2.42 12.95 -2.23
C PRO A 37 -2.22 11.63 -2.99
N ASP A 38 -3.07 10.65 -2.70
CA ASP A 38 -3.10 9.31 -3.31
C ASP A 38 -1.87 8.44 -3.05
N PHE A 39 -0.93 8.88 -2.20
CA PHE A 39 0.25 8.10 -1.86
C PHE A 39 -0.11 6.79 -1.15
N TYR A 40 -0.97 6.85 -0.14
CA TYR A 40 -1.34 5.65 0.62
C TYR A 40 -2.26 4.74 -0.17
N SER A 41 -3.16 5.29 -0.98
CA SER A 41 -3.97 4.52 -1.93
C SER A 41 -3.08 3.76 -2.93
N THR A 42 -2.02 4.40 -3.44
CA THR A 42 -1.08 3.75 -4.37
C THR A 42 -0.23 2.67 -3.68
N LEU A 43 0.22 2.89 -2.43
CA LEU A 43 0.90 1.87 -1.63
C LEU A 43 0.02 0.64 -1.41
N GLN A 44 -1.27 0.85 -1.15
CA GLN A 44 -2.24 -0.22 -1.00
C GLN A 44 -2.41 -1.03 -2.30
N ASP A 45 -2.44 -0.36 -3.45
CA ASP A 45 -2.57 -1.03 -4.75
C ASP A 45 -1.34 -1.89 -5.07
N ILE A 46 -0.15 -1.39 -4.73
CA ILE A 46 1.09 -2.16 -4.87
C ILE A 46 1.13 -3.33 -3.90
N PHE A 47 0.59 -3.18 -2.68
CA PHE A 47 0.52 -4.24 -1.69
C PHE A 47 -0.36 -5.42 -2.17
N TYR A 48 -1.50 -5.13 -2.79
CA TYR A 48 -2.41 -6.16 -3.30
C TYR A 48 -2.01 -6.77 -4.65
N ASP A 49 -1.08 -6.15 -5.40
CA ASP A 49 -0.65 -6.65 -6.69
C ASP A 49 0.24 -7.90 -6.56
N ILE A 50 -0.36 -9.09 -6.65
CA ILE A 50 0.34 -10.37 -6.52
C ILE A 50 1.36 -10.67 -7.63
N SER A 51 1.37 -9.90 -8.72
CA SER A 51 2.39 -10.02 -9.77
C SER A 51 3.75 -9.48 -9.32
N LEU A 52 3.78 -8.70 -8.24
CA LEU A 52 4.99 -8.08 -7.72
C LEU A 52 5.75 -8.98 -6.74
N PRO A 53 7.08 -8.82 -6.66
CA PRO A 53 7.91 -9.52 -5.69
C PRO A 53 7.45 -9.32 -4.24
N VAL A 54 7.51 -10.39 -3.44
CA VAL A 54 7.08 -10.40 -2.02
C VAL A 54 7.77 -9.30 -1.20
N ASN A 55 9.07 -9.05 -1.43
CA ASN A 55 9.83 -8.02 -0.73
C ASN A 55 9.28 -6.60 -1.02
N VAL A 56 8.94 -6.30 -2.26
CA VAL A 56 8.37 -4.99 -2.65
C VAL A 56 7.00 -4.81 -2.01
N ARG A 57 6.15 -5.83 -2.05
CA ARG A 57 4.83 -5.81 -1.39
C ARG A 57 4.96 -5.63 0.12
N PHE A 58 5.89 -6.35 0.74
CA PHE A 58 6.15 -6.26 2.18
C PHE A 58 6.57 -4.85 2.60
N VAL A 59 7.51 -4.24 1.87
CA VAL A 59 7.94 -2.86 2.11
C VAL A 59 6.76 -1.90 1.91
N SER A 60 5.96 -2.07 0.85
CA SER A 60 4.76 -1.25 0.61
C SER A 60 3.77 -1.32 1.80
N GLY A 61 3.47 -2.52 2.28
CA GLY A 61 2.59 -2.74 3.42
C GLY A 61 3.15 -2.16 4.73
N LEU A 62 4.47 -2.21 4.94
CA LEU A 62 5.13 -1.60 6.09
C LEU A 62 4.94 -0.09 6.11
N TYR A 63 5.17 0.59 4.98
CA TYR A 63 4.97 2.04 4.88
C TYR A 63 3.49 2.42 5.01
N LEU A 64 2.59 1.64 4.41
CA LEU A 64 1.15 1.84 4.54
C LEU A 64 0.72 1.76 6.02
N LYS A 65 1.15 0.73 6.74
CA LYS A 65 0.84 0.56 8.16
C LYS A 65 1.40 1.71 8.99
N ASN A 66 2.68 2.03 8.83
CA ASN A 66 3.33 3.10 9.58
C ASN A 66 2.67 4.46 9.33
N GLY A 67 2.31 4.75 8.08
CA GLY A 67 1.62 5.99 7.71
C GLY A 67 0.19 6.06 8.25
N ILE A 68 -0.56 4.97 8.21
CA ILE A 68 -1.88 4.89 8.86
C ILE A 68 -1.72 5.14 10.37
N ASP A 69 -0.82 4.43 11.06
CA ASP A 69 -0.65 4.58 12.51
C ASP A 69 -0.25 6.02 12.90
N ALA A 70 0.60 6.67 12.10
CA ALA A 70 1.09 8.03 12.35
C ALA A 70 0.09 9.13 11.98
N TYR A 71 -0.63 8.99 10.85
CA TYR A 71 -1.36 10.09 10.22
C TYR A 71 -2.89 9.90 10.15
N TRP A 72 -3.44 8.80 10.70
CA TRP A 72 -4.89 8.53 10.69
C TRP A 72 -5.72 9.41 11.63
N ARG A 73 -5.09 9.96 12.68
CA ARG A 73 -5.75 10.87 13.62
C ARG A 73 -5.87 12.25 12.98
N LYS A 74 -7.07 12.86 13.08
CA LYS A 74 -7.35 14.21 12.56
C LYS A 74 -6.47 15.31 13.18
N THR A 75 -5.88 15.05 14.34
CA THR A 75 -4.99 15.97 15.05
C THR A 75 -3.52 15.84 14.62
N ALA A 76 -3.19 14.89 13.76
CA ALA A 76 -1.82 14.74 13.24
C ALA A 76 -1.50 15.92 12.31
N LYS A 77 -0.30 16.47 12.45
CA LYS A 77 0.17 17.65 11.70
C LYS A 77 0.08 17.48 10.18
N ASN A 78 0.16 16.24 9.69
CA ASN A 78 0.01 15.85 8.28
C ASN A 78 -1.05 14.74 8.14
N SER A 79 -2.22 14.92 8.76
CA SER A 79 -3.25 13.88 8.75
C SER A 79 -3.65 13.49 7.32
N ILE A 80 -3.87 12.19 7.09
CA ILE A 80 -4.38 11.66 5.82
C ILE A 80 -5.71 12.33 5.52
N ARG A 81 -5.90 12.75 4.26
CA ARG A 81 -7.12 13.43 3.83
C ARG A 81 -8.34 12.54 4.05
N PRO A 82 -9.50 13.10 4.46
CA PRO A 82 -10.71 12.33 4.68
C PRO A 82 -11.12 11.47 3.47
N GLU A 83 -10.95 11.99 2.26
CA GLU A 83 -11.26 11.32 1.00
C GLU A 83 -10.37 10.08 0.80
N GLU A 84 -9.07 10.24 0.94
CA GLU A 84 -8.08 9.16 0.83
C GLU A 84 -8.31 8.10 1.91
N ARG A 85 -8.63 8.51 3.14
CA ARG A 85 -8.99 7.60 4.22
C ARG A 85 -10.22 6.75 3.90
N SER A 86 -11.22 7.35 3.25
CA SER A 86 -12.42 6.63 2.80
C SER A 86 -12.07 5.59 1.74
N GLN A 87 -11.20 5.95 0.78
CA GLN A 87 -10.71 5.02 -0.24
C GLN A 87 -9.95 3.84 0.39
N ILE A 88 -9.02 4.10 1.31
CA ILE A 88 -8.24 3.05 1.98
C ILE A 88 -9.16 2.07 2.71
N ARG A 89 -10.15 2.58 3.44
CA ARG A 89 -11.15 1.77 4.15
C ARG A 89 -12.02 0.95 3.21
N SER A 90 -12.54 1.58 2.15
CA SER A 90 -13.37 0.89 1.16
C SER A 90 -12.60 -0.26 0.53
N ARG A 91 -11.34 -0.04 0.13
CA ARG A 91 -10.49 -1.07 -0.45
C ARG A 91 -10.20 -2.20 0.53
N LEU A 92 -9.85 -1.90 1.79
CA LEU A 92 -9.67 -2.92 2.84
C LEU A 92 -10.92 -3.79 3.02
N LEU A 93 -12.10 -3.17 3.08
CA LEU A 93 -13.37 -3.89 3.22
C LEU A 93 -13.69 -4.76 2.01
N THR A 94 -13.42 -4.28 0.79
CA THR A 94 -13.59 -5.07 -0.44
C THR A 94 -12.65 -6.26 -0.47
N SER A 95 -11.36 -6.08 -0.14
CA SER A 95 -10.38 -7.17 -0.12
C SER A 95 -10.74 -8.24 0.92
N LEU A 96 -11.22 -7.86 2.11
CA LEU A 96 -11.71 -8.81 3.12
C LEU A 96 -12.95 -9.59 2.66
N ASN A 97 -13.84 -8.93 1.90
CA ASN A 97 -15.03 -9.58 1.35
C ASN A 97 -14.69 -10.54 0.20
N GLU A 98 -13.66 -10.26 -0.59
CA GLU A 98 -13.20 -11.14 -1.68
C GLU A 98 -12.56 -12.43 -1.14
N GLU A 99 -11.74 -12.37 -0.09
CA GLU A 99 -11.21 -13.57 0.57
C GLU A 99 -12.33 -14.46 1.15
N ASN A 100 -13.43 -13.87 1.63
CA ASN A 100 -14.57 -14.64 2.13
C ASN A 100 -15.45 -15.26 1.02
N LYS A 101 -15.35 -14.79 -0.24
CA LYS A 101 -16.12 -15.34 -1.36
C LYS A 101 -15.54 -16.62 -1.93
N GLN A 102 -14.26 -16.92 -1.70
CA GLN A 102 -13.66 -18.19 -2.15
C GLN A 102 -14.05 -19.41 -1.29
N VAL A 103 -14.71 -19.22 -0.15
CA VAL A 103 -15.06 -20.31 0.77
C VAL A 103 -16.45 -20.91 0.51
N ASN A 104 -17.17 -20.51 -0.54
CA ASN A 104 -18.58 -20.88 -0.72
C ASN A 104 -18.94 -21.42 -2.12
N VAL A 105 -18.02 -22.14 -2.78
CA VAL A 105 -18.28 -22.75 -4.10
C VAL A 105 -18.05 -24.26 -4.23
N ASP A 106 -17.60 -24.98 -3.19
CA ASP A 106 -17.22 -26.40 -3.34
C ASP A 106 -18.01 -27.40 -2.45
N PHE A 107 -19.28 -27.16 -2.13
CA PHE A 107 -20.10 -28.11 -1.34
C PHE A 107 -21.44 -28.53 -1.94
N ASP A 108 -21.66 -28.38 -3.26
CA ASP A 108 -22.99 -28.67 -3.83
C ASP A 108 -22.98 -29.34 -5.22
N ASN A 109 -22.12 -30.34 -5.46
CA ASN A 109 -22.37 -31.28 -6.56
C ASN A 109 -21.65 -32.63 -6.40
N THR A 110 -22.23 -33.54 -5.63
CA THR A 110 -22.12 -34.98 -5.89
C THR A 110 -23.44 -35.62 -5.48
N ALA A 111 -24.37 -35.69 -6.44
CA ALA A 111 -25.54 -36.54 -6.42
C ALA A 111 -25.53 -37.40 -7.69
#